data_AF-A0A7J5BJI1-F1
#
_entry.id   AF-A0A7J5BJI1-F1
#
_cell.length_a   1.000
_cell.length_b   1.000
_cell.length_c   1.000
_cell.angle_alpha   90.00
_cell.angle_beta   90.00
_cell.angle_gamma   90.00
#
_symmetry.space_group_name_H-M   'P 1'
#
loop_
_entity.id
_entity.type
_entity.pdbx_description
1 polymer ?
#
loop_
_entity_poly.entity_id
_entity_poly.type
_entity_poly.pdbx_seq_one_letter_code
_entity_poly.pdbx_strand_id
1 'polypeptide(L)'
;MANTYEGIINPPIDELLKRVDSKFGLVIFASKRARQINDYYSDLHDGSLFNNVGPLVDANVEDESLSIALREIAEDKLELTKIDPAEEAAAKQAALDAAAADAVAGEALDSTADSADSAAADTTAN
;
A
#
# COMPACT_ATOMS: atom_id res chain seq x y z
N MET A 1 1.49 31.96 30.55
CA MET A 1 0.53 32.20 29.45
C MET A 1 0.61 30.99 28.55
N ALA A 2 -0.51 30.28 28.34
CA ALA A 2 -0.53 29.19 27.37
C ALA A 2 -0.34 29.83 25.99
N ASN A 3 0.76 29.51 25.30
CA ASN A 3 0.91 29.88 23.89
C ASN A 3 -0.13 29.07 23.11
N THR A 4 -1.29 29.67 22.85
CA THR A 4 -2.26 29.12 21.90
C THR A 4 -1.66 29.23 20.51
N TYR A 5 -1.13 28.12 20.01
CA TYR A 5 -0.66 28.00 18.64
C TYR A 5 -1.87 27.99 17.70
N GLU A 6 -1.85 28.82 16.66
CA GLU A 6 -2.95 28.97 15.70
C GLU A 6 -2.47 28.69 14.26
N GLY A 7 -3.28 27.99 13.46
CA GLY A 7 -2.94 27.66 12.08
C GLY A 7 -1.84 26.59 11.97
N ILE A 8 -0.91 26.76 11.03
CA ILE A 8 0.10 25.75 10.64
C ILE A 8 1.06 25.37 11.79
N ILE A 9 1.21 26.25 12.78
CA ILE A 9 2.07 26.00 13.95
C ILE A 9 1.40 25.14 15.03
N ASN A 10 0.14 24.75 14.83
CA ASN A 10 -0.60 23.84 15.70
C ASN A 10 -0.86 22.52 14.95
N PRO A 11 -0.38 21.37 15.44
CA PRO A 11 0.36 21.13 16.69
C PRO A 11 1.82 21.65 16.66
N PRO A 12 2.42 22.00 17.82
CA PRO A 12 3.80 22.47 17.88
C PRO A 12 4.78 21.36 17.49
N ILE A 13 5.80 21.72 16.71
CA ILE A 13 6.74 20.74 16.15
C ILE A 13 7.51 19.95 17.21
N ASP A 14 7.78 20.55 18.36
CA ASP A 14 8.50 19.89 19.46
C ASP A 14 7.71 18.73 20.06
N GLU A 15 6.38 18.74 19.98
CA GLU A 15 5.54 17.61 20.40
C GLU A 15 5.60 16.48 19.38
N LEU A 16 5.57 16.82 18.09
CA LEU A 16 5.66 15.84 17.00
C LEU A 16 7.01 15.11 16.99
N LEU A 17 8.10 15.84 17.26
CA LEU A 17 9.44 15.27 17.28
C LEU A 17 9.70 14.35 18.50
N LYS A 18 8.83 14.34 19.51
CA LYS A 18 8.90 13.34 20.59
C LYS A 18 8.35 11.98 20.16
N ARG A 19 7.55 11.94 19.09
CA ARG A 19 6.88 10.72 18.59
C ARG A 19 7.69 9.98 17.54
N VAL A 20 8.70 10.62 16.96
CA VAL A 20 9.47 10.09 15.83
C VAL A 20 10.95 10.36 16.03
N ASP A 21 11.82 9.48 15.54
CA ASP A 21 13.26 9.57 15.81
C ASP A 21 13.97 10.70 15.05
N SER A 22 13.41 11.16 13.94
CA SER A 22 14.02 12.20 13.10
C SER A 22 13.00 13.05 12.37
N LYS A 23 13.43 14.26 11.98
CA LYS A 23 12.60 15.19 11.17
C LYS A 23 12.14 14.55 9.86
N PHE A 24 13.00 13.78 9.20
CA PHE A 24 12.66 13.09 7.97
C PHE A 24 11.65 11.96 8.20
N GLY A 25 11.80 11.22 9.31
CA GLY A 25 10.84 10.22 9.73
C GLY A 25 9.45 10.81 9.90
N LEU A 26 9.35 11.98 10.55
CA LEU A 26 8.09 12.69 10.73
C LEU A 26 7.42 13.06 9.39
N VAL A 27 8.20 13.57 8.43
CA VAL A 27 7.67 13.91 7.10
C VAL A 27 7.11 12.68 6.40
N ILE A 28 7.83 11.55 6.42
CA ILE A 28 7.37 10.31 5.78
C ILE A 28 6.13 9.79 6.49
N PHE A 29 6.12 9.79 7.82
CA PHE A 29 5.02 9.29 8.63
C PHE A 29 3.72 10.07 8.36
N ALA A 30 3.79 11.40 8.49
CA ALA A 30 2.66 12.28 8.24
C ALA A 30 2.20 12.19 6.77
N SER A 31 3.13 12.14 5.82
CA SER A 31 2.78 12.06 4.39
C SER A 31 2.07 10.76 4.02
N LYS A 32 2.54 9.62 4.54
CA LYS A 32 1.89 8.32 4.30
C LYS A 32 0.48 8.30 4.89
N ARG A 33 0.33 8.78 6.12
CA ARG A 33 -0.98 8.83 6.76
C ARG A 33 -1.93 9.80 6.05
N ALA A 34 -1.46 10.96 5.63
CA ALA A 34 -2.26 11.93 4.88
C ALA A 34 -2.80 11.35 3.57
N ARG A 35 -2.01 10.54 2.84
CA ARG A 35 -2.48 9.83 1.65
C ARG A 35 -3.59 8.83 2.01
N GLN A 36 -3.40 8.04 3.07
CA GLN A 36 -4.43 7.11 3.53
C GLN A 36 -5.77 7.80 3.83
N ILE A 37 -5.74 8.98 4.45
CA ILE A 37 -6.93 9.79 4.76
C ILE A 37 -7.57 10.32 3.47
N ASN A 38 -6.78 10.81 2.52
CA ASN A 38 -7.29 11.32 1.24
C ASN A 38 -7.94 10.20 0.40
N ASP A 39 -7.28 9.04 0.36
CA ASP A 39 -7.79 7.85 -0.31
C ASP A 39 -9.09 7.39 0.35
N TYR A 40 -9.20 7.46 1.70
CA TYR A 40 -10.47 7.19 2.41
C TYR A 40 -11.61 8.12 1.94
N TYR A 41 -11.35 9.42 1.79
CA TYR A 41 -12.36 10.34 1.27
C TYR A 41 -12.72 10.05 -0.19
N SER A 42 -11.77 9.59 -1.01
CA SER A 42 -12.04 9.18 -2.39
C SER A 42 -12.89 7.91 -2.44
N ASP A 43 -12.53 6.89 -1.66
CA ASP A 43 -13.23 5.61 -1.53
C ASP A 43 -14.65 5.75 -0.98
N LEU A 44 -14.87 6.71 -0.07
CA LEU A 44 -16.18 7.03 0.48
C LEU A 44 -17.15 7.51 -0.62
N HIS A 45 -16.65 8.27 -1.61
CA HIS A 45 -17.46 8.71 -2.75
C HIS A 45 -17.77 7.56 -3.73
N ASP A 46 -16.85 6.59 -3.87
CA ASP A 46 -17.01 5.42 -4.74
C ASP A 46 -17.77 4.25 -4.05
N GLY A 47 -18.08 4.38 -2.75
CA GLY A 47 -18.82 3.38 -1.98
C GLY A 47 -17.99 2.15 -1.55
N SER A 48 -16.66 2.20 -1.69
CA SER A 48 -15.73 1.12 -1.37
C SER A 48 -14.98 1.37 -0.06
N LEU A 49 -15.65 1.24 1.08
CA LEU A 49 -15.13 1.70 2.39
C LEU A 49 -14.11 0.76 3.07
N PHE A 50 -13.71 -0.35 2.46
CA PHE A 50 -12.99 -1.42 3.16
C PHE A 50 -11.46 -1.34 3.09
N ASN A 51 -10.91 -0.47 2.23
CA ASN A 51 -9.47 -0.44 1.98
C ASN A 51 -8.73 0.51 2.93
N ASN A 52 -9.35 1.65 3.26
CA ASN A 52 -8.67 2.76 3.90
C ASN A 52 -9.37 3.19 5.20
N VAL A 53 -8.57 3.65 6.17
CA VAL A 53 -9.06 4.07 7.50
C VAL A 53 -9.17 5.58 7.53
N GLY A 54 -10.36 6.09 7.89
CA GLY A 54 -10.65 7.51 8.00
C GLY A 54 -9.95 8.23 9.17
N PRO A 55 -10.26 9.52 9.37
CA PRO A 55 -9.69 10.32 10.46
C PRO A 55 -9.95 9.71 11.84
N LEU A 56 -8.92 9.68 12.69
CA LEU A 56 -8.98 9.20 14.08
C LEU A 56 -9.19 10.33 15.09
N VAL A 57 -9.08 11.58 14.64
CA VAL A 57 -9.31 12.81 15.41
C VAL A 57 -10.51 13.51 14.81
N ASP A 58 -11.18 14.33 15.62
CA ASP A 58 -12.23 15.22 15.12
C ASP A 58 -11.67 16.11 14.01
N ALA A 59 -12.25 15.96 12.82
CA ALA A 59 -11.84 16.64 11.61
C ALA A 59 -13.06 16.98 10.78
N ASN A 60 -13.04 18.17 10.16
CA ASN A 60 -14.02 18.53 9.16
C ASN A 60 -13.59 18.02 7.79
N VAL A 61 -14.54 17.88 6.86
CA VAL A 61 -14.26 17.43 5.48
C VAL A 61 -13.35 18.42 4.73
N GLU A 62 -13.42 19.71 5.08
CA GLU A 62 -12.59 20.78 4.51
C GLU A 62 -11.18 20.83 5.11
N ASP A 63 -10.89 20.06 6.16
CA ASP A 63 -9.56 20.04 6.76
C ASP A 63 -8.58 19.31 5.83
N GLU A 64 -7.44 19.95 5.57
CA GLU A 64 -6.35 19.33 4.82
C GLU A 64 -5.89 18.01 5.46
N SER A 65 -5.78 16.94 4.67
CA SER A 65 -5.43 15.61 5.16
C SER A 65 -4.11 15.57 5.94
N LEU A 66 -3.16 16.44 5.57
CA LEU A 66 -1.90 16.58 6.29
C LEU A 66 -2.08 17.19 7.68
N SER A 67 -2.98 18.17 7.83
CA SER A 67 -3.29 18.77 9.13
C SER A 67 -3.88 17.73 10.08
N ILE A 68 -4.81 16.91 9.58
CA ILE A 68 -5.42 15.81 10.35
C ILE A 68 -4.33 14.81 10.79
N ALA A 69 -3.46 14.38 9.86
CA ALA A 69 -2.39 13.43 10.16
C ALA A 69 -1.44 13.96 11.26
N LEU A 70 -1.10 15.25 11.25
CA LEU A 70 -0.25 15.84 12.29
C LEU A 70 -0.94 15.87 13.66
N ARG A 71 -2.25 16.13 13.72
CA ARG A 71 -3.03 16.05 14.97
C ARG A 71 -3.10 14.62 15.51
N GLU A 72 -3.31 13.64 14.64
CA GLU A 72 -3.33 12.22 15.03
C GLU A 72 -2.00 11.76 15.63
N ILE A 73 -0.87 12.22 15.07
CA ILE A 73 0.47 11.95 15.59
C ILE A 73 0.65 12.62 16.96
N ALA A 74 0.19 13.87 17.13
CA ALA A 74 0.28 14.57 18.40
C ALA A 74 -0.51 13.86 19.52
N GLU A 75 -1.70 13.35 19.19
CA GLU A 75 -2.59 12.60 20.11
C GLU A 75 -2.22 11.13 20.33
N ASP A 76 -1.12 10.64 19.74
CA ASP A 76 -0.62 9.27 19.90
C ASP A 76 -1.57 8.17 19.39
N LYS A 77 -2.35 8.47 18.34
CA LYS A 77 -3.34 7.52 17.79
C LYS A 77 -2.76 6.57 16.75
N LEU A 78 -1.47 6.71 16.44
CA LEU A 78 -0.80 5.98 15.36
C LEU A 78 0.53 5.41 15.85
N GLU A 79 0.84 4.21 15.41
CA GLU A 79 2.12 3.56 15.67
C GLU A 79 3.01 3.59 14.43
N LEU A 80 4.30 3.90 14.63
CA LEU A 80 5.30 3.90 13.57
C LEU A 80 6.12 2.61 13.61
N THR A 81 5.94 1.77 12.60
CA THR A 81 6.78 0.59 12.38
C THR A 81 7.88 0.93 11.38
N LYS A 82 9.14 0.78 11.80
CA LYS A 82 10.29 0.90 10.90
C LYS A 82 10.41 -0.40 10.12
N ILE A 83 10.50 -0.29 8.80
CA ILE A 83 10.77 -1.42 7.93
C ILE A 83 12.22 -1.32 7.51
N ASP A 84 13.00 -2.35 7.83
CA ASP A 84 14.38 -2.42 7.37
C ASP A 84 14.39 -2.79 5.87
N PRO A 85 14.98 -1.94 5.00
CA PRO A 85 14.84 -2.07 3.56
C PRO A 85 15.45 -3.37 3.00
N ALA A 86 16.40 -3.98 3.71
CA ALA A 86 17.01 -5.26 3.32
C ALA A 86 16.02 -6.43 3.43
N GLU A 87 15.13 -6.40 4.43
CA GLU A 87 14.15 -7.47 4.66
C GLU A 87 12.98 -7.36 3.69
N GLU A 88 12.53 -6.13 3.39
CA GLU A 88 11.44 -5.91 2.43
C GLU A 88 11.88 -6.17 0.98
N ALA A 89 13.14 -5.84 0.63
CA ALA A 89 13.71 -6.18 -0.67
C ALA A 89 13.85 -7.70 -0.82
N ALA A 90 14.29 -8.42 0.21
CA ALA A 90 14.34 -9.87 0.20
C ALA A 90 12.93 -10.49 0.08
N ALA A 91 11.92 -9.94 0.76
CA ALA A 91 10.54 -10.40 0.68
C ALA A 91 9.89 -10.12 -0.70
N LYS A 92 10.11 -8.94 -1.27
CA LYS A 92 9.65 -8.61 -2.64
C LYS A 92 10.38 -9.42 -3.69
N GLN A 93 11.69 -9.63 -3.54
CA GLN A 93 12.48 -10.44 -4.45
C GLN A 93 12.05 -11.91 -4.38
N ALA A 94 11.82 -12.46 -3.19
CA ALA A 94 11.29 -13.82 -3.04
C ALA A 94 9.87 -13.96 -3.63
N ALA A 95 9.01 -12.94 -3.51
CA ALA A 95 7.69 -12.94 -4.14
C ALA A 95 7.78 -12.88 -5.68
N LEU A 96 8.74 -12.12 -6.22
CA LEU A 96 9.04 -12.05 -7.66
C LEU A 96 9.62 -13.37 -8.17
N ASP A 97 10.55 -13.99 -7.44
CA ASP A 97 11.17 -15.26 -7.80
C ASP A 97 10.15 -16.41 -7.74
N ALA A 98 9.20 -16.37 -6.80
CA ALA A 98 8.08 -17.31 -6.73
C ALA A 98 7.09 -17.13 -7.90
N ALA A 99 6.81 -15.89 -8.32
CA ALA A 99 5.98 -15.61 -9.49
C ALA A 99 6.67 -16.01 -10.81
N ALA A 100 8.00 -15.90 -10.89
CA ALA A 100 8.78 -16.34 -12.05
C ALA A 100 8.80 -17.87 -12.21
N ALA A 101 8.79 -18.63 -11.11
CA ALA A 101 8.74 -20.09 -11.15
C ALA A 101 7.41 -20.65 -11.70
N ASP A 102 6.29 -19.96 -11.47
CA ASP A 102 4.96 -20.35 -11.98
C ASP A 102 4.83 -20.13 -13.51
N ALA A 103 5.53 -19.14 -14.06
CA ALA A 103 5.56 -18.86 -15.50
C ALA A 103 6.39 -19.88 -16.31
N VAL A 104 7.47 -20.43 -15.74
CA VAL A 104 8.36 -21.39 -16.45
C VAL A 104 7.71 -22.76 -16.63
N ALA A 105 6.70 -23.13 -15.84
CA ALA A 105 5.98 -24.39 -15.99
C ALA A 105 4.95 -24.37 -17.15
N GLY A 106 4.55 -23.19 -17.64
CA GLY A 106 3.50 -23.04 -18.67
C GLY A 106 3.97 -23.18 -20.12
N GLU A 107 5.26 -23.01 -20.42
CA GLU A 107 5.78 -23.03 -21.81
C GLU A 107 6.25 -24.42 -22.29
N ALA A 108 6.31 -25.45 -21.44
CA ALA A 108 6.87 -26.76 -21.79
C ALA A 108 5.88 -27.75 -22.44
N LEU A 109 4.60 -27.39 -22.64
CA LEU A 109 3.55 -28.32 -23.08
C LEU A 109 3.05 -28.15 -24.53
N ASP A 110 3.53 -27.17 -25.30
CA ASP A 110 3.03 -26.86 -26.66
C ASP A 110 4.03 -27.14 -27.80
N SER A 111 4.82 -28.22 -27.75
CA SER A 111 5.72 -28.55 -28.88
C SER A 111 5.85 -30.02 -29.30
N THR A 112 4.95 -30.92 -28.87
CA THR A 112 5.02 -32.35 -29.28
C THR A 112 3.72 -32.94 -29.84
N ALA A 113 2.82 -32.15 -30.42
CA ALA A 113 1.55 -32.67 -30.94
C ALA A 113 1.16 -32.17 -32.35
N ASP A 114 2.13 -31.94 -33.23
CA ASP A 114 1.85 -31.71 -34.66
C ASP A 114 2.72 -32.62 -35.55
N SER A 115 2.47 -33.92 -35.52
CA SER A 115 2.75 -34.85 -36.63
C SER A 115 2.07 -36.21 -36.41
N ALA A 116 0.75 -36.27 -36.61
CA ALA A 116 0.05 -37.53 -36.90
C ALA A 116 -0.95 -37.26 -38.02
N ASP A 117 -0.37 -37.37 -39.21
CA ASP A 117 -0.92 -37.41 -40.55
C ASP A 117 -2.26 -38.16 -40.69
N SER A 118 -3.15 -37.49 -41.43
CA SER A 118 -4.32 -37.91 -42.20
C SER A 118 -4.96 -39.30 -42.00
N ALA A 119 -6.26 -39.25 -41.71
CA ALA A 119 -7.21 -40.29 -42.06
C ALA A 119 -7.40 -40.36 -43.59
N ALA A 120 -7.28 -41.56 -44.18
CA ALA A 120 -8.16 -42.07 -45.23
C ALA A 120 -7.77 -43.48 -45.71
N ALA A 121 -8.80 -44.25 -46.09
CA ALA A 121 -8.80 -45.52 -46.84
C ALA A 121 -8.51 -46.79 -46.02
N ASP A 122 -9.23 -47.91 -46.13
CA ASP A 122 -10.46 -48.27 -46.83
C ASP A 122 -10.86 -49.68 -46.32
N THR A 123 -12.15 -49.87 -46.17
CA THR A 123 -12.96 -51.10 -46.19
C THR A 123 -12.31 -52.40 -46.69
N THR A 124 -12.66 -53.51 -46.00
CA THR A 124 -12.74 -54.91 -46.49
C THR A 124 -11.48 -55.79 -46.38
N ALA A 125 -11.49 -56.73 -45.42
CA ALA A 125 -11.00 -58.10 -45.65
C ALA A 125 -11.47 -59.06 -44.53
N ASN A 126 -12.29 -60.03 -44.94
CA ASN A 126 -12.42 -61.42 -44.45
C ASN A 126 -12.43 -61.72 -42.94
#